data_AF-U6SSV7-F1
#
_entry.id   AF-U6SSV7-F1
#
_cell.length_a   1.000
_cell.length_b   1.000
_cell.length_c   1.000
_cell.angle_alpha   90.00
_cell.angle_beta   90.00
_cell.angle_gamma   90.00
#
_symmetry.space_group_name_H-M   'P 1'
#
loop_
_entity.id
_entity.type
_entity.pdbx_description
1 polymer ?
#
loop_
_entity_poly.entity_id
_entity_poly.type
_entity_poly.pdbx_seq_one_letter_code
_entity_poly.pdbx_strand_id
1 'polypeptide(L)' 'MPRLFHINIVIGRTVERKTATKSQSIVLYTVLYFIFTTILNVLTNGINSGFIQLLTTLFTTYLLVGMIYVILFEWKDW' A
#
# COMPACT_ATOMS: atom_id res chain seq x y z
N MET A 1 2.66 1.22 -18.65
CA MET A 1 2.40 1.01 -17.20
C MET A 1 1.94 2.32 -16.60
N PRO A 2 0.82 2.36 -15.85
CA PRO A 2 0.42 3.58 -15.16
C PRO A 2 1.51 3.95 -14.16
N ARG A 3 2.27 5.02 -14.46
CA ARG A 3 3.38 5.52 -13.62
C ARG A 3 2.93 5.85 -12.19
N LEU A 4 1.62 6.07 -12.00
CA LEU A 4 1.03 6.46 -10.73
C LEU A 4 1.28 5.41 -9.64
N PHE A 5 1.05 4.11 -9.89
CA PHE A 5 1.16 3.06 -8.88
C PHE A 5 2.52 2.39 -8.81
N HIS A 6 3.57 3.01 -9.32
CA HIS A 6 4.89 2.38 -9.42
C HIS A 6 5.39 1.80 -8.08
N ILE A 7 5.26 2.56 -6.98
CA ILE A 7 5.65 2.09 -5.64
C ILE A 7 4.85 0.84 -5.25
N ASN A 8 3.52 0.88 -5.41
CA ASN A 8 2.66 -0.25 -5.08
C ASN A 8 3.00 -1.49 -5.94
N ILE A 9 3.30 -1.31 -7.23
CA ILE A 9 3.69 -2.42 -8.12
C ILE A 9 5.02 -3.03 -7.65
N VAL A 10 6.00 -2.21 -7.26
CA VAL A 10 7.29 -2.69 -6.74
C VAL A 10 7.11 -3.45 -5.42
N ILE A 11 6.28 -2.95 -4.50
CA ILE A 11 5.95 -3.66 -3.26
C ILE A 11 5.26 -4.99 -3.60
N GLY A 12 4.27 -4.96 -4.48
CA GLY A 12 3.56 -6.15 -4.96
C GLY A 12 4.50 -7.23 -5.48
N ARG A 13 5.35 -6.90 -6.45
CA ARG A 13 6.35 -7.86 -6.98
C ARG A 13 7.31 -8.38 -5.93
N THR A 14 7.64 -7.57 -4.93
CA THR A 14 8.50 -8.00 -3.81
C THR A 14 7.77 -8.99 -2.90
N VAL A 15 6.49 -8.75 -2.62
CA VAL A 15 5.61 -9.63 -1.85
C VAL A 15 5.41 -10.95 -2.58
N GLU A 16 5.09 -10.90 -3.87
CA GLU A 16 4.91 -12.06 -4.75
C GLU A 16 6.13 -12.99 -4.69
N ARG A 17 7.35 -12.45 -4.87
CA ARG A 17 8.61 -13.20 -4.78
C ARG A 17 8.88 -13.84 -3.42
N LYS A 18 8.25 -13.37 -2.34
CA LYS A 18 8.46 -13.84 -0.97
C LYS A 18 7.40 -14.82 -0.49
N THR A 19 6.37 -15.08 -1.29
CA THR A 19 5.25 -15.94 -0.91
C THR A 19 5.05 -17.06 -1.92
N ALA A 20 4.54 -18.21 -1.48
CA ALA A 20 4.33 -19.35 -2.36
C ALA A 20 2.95 -19.34 -3.04
N THR A 21 1.99 -18.60 -2.49
CA THR A 21 0.60 -18.58 -2.98
C THR A 21 0.03 -17.17 -3.04
N LYS A 22 -0.91 -16.96 -3.96
CA LYS A 22 -1.64 -15.69 -4.12
C LYS A 22 -2.32 -15.22 -2.84
N SER A 23 -2.96 -16.12 -2.11
CA SER A 23 -3.63 -15.81 -0.84
C SER A 23 -2.64 -15.30 0.22
N GLN A 24 -1.48 -15.95 0.37
CA GLN A 24 -0.43 -15.48 1.29
C GLN A 24 0.09 -14.09 0.89
N SER A 25 0.25 -13.85 -0.40
CA SER A 25 0.64 -12.55 -0.95
C SER A 25 -0.36 -11.44 -0.63
N ILE A 26 -1.66 -11.68 -0.83
CA ILE A 26 -2.73 -10.72 -0.50
C ILE A 26 -2.71 -10.39 1.00
N VAL A 27 -2.58 -11.42 1.85
CA VAL A 27 -2.51 -11.24 3.31
C VAL A 27 -1.26 -10.42 3.68
N LEU A 28 -0.08 -10.78 3.17
CA LEU A 28 1.15 -10.08 3.47
C LEU A 28 1.11 -8.62 3.00
N TYR A 29 0.56 -8.36 1.83
CA TYR A 29 0.41 -7.00 1.31
C TYR A 29 -0.57 -6.18 2.19
N THR A 30 -1.70 -6.78 2.57
CA THR A 30 -2.66 -6.14 3.47
C THR A 30 -2.03 -5.78 4.82
N VAL A 31 -1.21 -6.68 5.38
CA VAL A 31 -0.46 -6.43 6.62
C VAL A 31 0.54 -5.28 6.44
N LEU A 32 1.28 -5.25 5.34
CA LEU A 32 2.20 -4.14 5.04
C LEU A 32 1.47 -2.80 4.96
N TYR A 33 0.31 -2.76 4.31
CA TYR A 33 -0.54 -1.56 4.26
C TYR A 33 -0.86 -1.07 5.69
N PHE A 34 -1.37 -1.95 6.56
CA PHE A 34 -1.69 -1.59 7.94
C PHE A 34 -0.47 -1.12 8.75
N ILE A 35 0.69 -1.73 8.54
CA ILE A 35 1.94 -1.30 9.18
C ILE A 35 2.30 0.13 8.75
N PHE A 36 2.31 0.40 7.44
CA PHE A 36 2.63 1.74 6.92
C PHE A 36 1.63 2.79 7.39
N THR A 37 0.33 2.50 7.36
CA THR A 37 -0.69 3.45 7.84
C THR A 37 -0.56 3.71 9.33
N THR A 38 -0.24 2.69 10.13
CA THR A 38 -0.06 2.84 11.58
C THR A 38 1.18 3.68 11.90
N ILE A 39 2.31 3.42 11.24
CA ILE A 39 3.53 4.21 11.41
C ILE A 39 3.25 5.68 11.06
N LEU A 40 2.57 5.93 9.93
CA LEU A 40 2.21 7.27 9.50
C LEU A 40 1.31 7.98 10.52
N ASN A 41 0.31 7.29 11.07
CA ASN A 41 -0.55 7.83 12.13
C ASN A 41 0.24 8.16 13.39
N VAL A 42 1.16 7.29 13.82
CA VAL A 42 2.02 7.56 14.99
C VAL A 42 2.91 8.78 14.76
N LEU A 43 3.53 8.89 13.58
CA LEU A 43 4.41 10.01 13.23
C LEU A 43 3.67 11.35 13.13
N THR A 44 2.40 11.32 12.74
CA THR A 44 1.57 12.52 12.61
C THR A 44 0.69 12.80 13.82
N ASN A 45 0.74 11.94 14.84
CA ASN A 45 -0.03 12.10 16.05
C ASN A 45 0.43 13.37 16.80
N GLY A 46 -0.53 14.17 17.24
CA GLY A 46 -0.27 15.45 17.91
C GLY A 46 0.09 16.62 16.99
N ILE A 47 0.23 16.38 15.67
CA ILE A 47 0.46 17.46 14.70
C ILE A 47 -0.87 18.09 14.29
N ASN A 48 -1.20 19.25 14.86
CA ASN A 48 -2.40 20.01 14.49
C ASN A 48 -2.15 20.89 13.25
N SER A 49 -1.90 20.27 12.11
CA SER A 49 -1.75 20.95 10.82
C SER A 49 -2.69 20.31 9.79
N GLY A 50 -3.63 21.11 9.26
CA GLY A 50 -4.56 20.65 8.23
C GLY A 50 -3.85 20.16 6.97
N PHE A 51 -2.68 20.73 6.64
CA PHE A 51 -1.85 20.26 5.54
C PHE A 51 -1.27 18.87 5.79
N ILE A 52 -0.78 18.60 7.00
CA ILE A 52 -0.25 17.28 7.37
C ILE A 52 -1.36 16.24 7.36
N GLN A 53 -2.54 16.57 7.89
CA GLN A 53 -3.70 15.69 7.83
C GLN A 53 -4.08 15.35 6.39
N LEU A 54 -4.13 16.35 5.50
CA LEU A 54 -4.41 16.14 4.08
C LEU A 54 -3.38 15.22 3.42
N LEU A 55 -2.08 15.45 3.66
CA LEU A 55 -1.02 14.59 3.12
C LEU A 55 -1.11 13.16 3.63
N THR A 56 -1.40 12.96 4.92
CA THR A 56 -1.60 11.64 5.53
C THR A 56 -2.76 10.91 4.84
N THR A 57 -3.89 11.58 4.63
CA THR A 57 -5.05 11.02 3.94
C THR A 57 -4.73 10.68 2.49
N LEU A 58 -4.05 11.56 1.76
CA LEU A 58 -3.68 11.30 0.36
C LEU A 58 -2.72 10.11 0.26
N PHE A 59 -1.74 10.01 1.15
CA PHE A 59 -0.75 8.93 1.14
C PHE A 59 -1.38 7.58 1.49
N THR A 60 -2.22 7.52 2.54
CA THR A 60 -2.95 6.30 2.91
C THR A 60 -3.91 5.86 1.80
N THR A 61 -4.63 6.79 1.19
CA THR A 61 -5.50 6.51 0.04
C THR A 61 -4.70 5.99 -1.16
N TYR A 62 -3.56 6.61 -1.46
CA TYR A 62 -2.67 6.18 -2.53
C TYR A 62 -2.18 4.73 -2.36
N LEU A 63 -1.75 4.37 -1.14
CA LEU A 63 -1.33 3.00 -0.84
C LEU A 63 -2.50 2.02 -0.94
N LEU A 64 -3.68 2.39 -0.46
CA LEU A 64 -4.87 1.53 -0.52
C LEU A 64 -5.29 1.25 -1.96
N VAL A 65 -5.46 2.30 -2.76
CA VAL A 65 -5.88 2.18 -4.16
C VAL A 65 -4.81 1.44 -4.98
N GLY A 66 -3.53 1.71 -4.72
CA GLY A 66 -2.46 1.02 -5.40
C GLY A 66 -2.36 -0.46 -5.03
N MET A 67 -2.60 -0.84 -3.77
CA MET A 67 -2.69 -2.24 -3.36
C MET A 67 -3.85 -2.95 -4.07
N ILE A 68 -5.04 -2.33 -4.10
CA ILE A 68 -6.20 -2.87 -4.83
C ILE A 68 -5.86 -3.03 -6.31
N TYR A 69 -5.19 -2.04 -6.92
CA TYR A 69 -4.75 -2.12 -8.30
C TYR A 69 -3.84 -3.34 -8.53
N VAL A 70 -2.86 -3.57 -7.65
CA VAL A 70 -1.96 -4.71 -7.77
C VAL A 70 -2.74 -6.03 -7.67
N ILE A 71 -3.62 -6.15 -6.67
CA ILE A 71 -4.37 -7.38 -6.44
C ILE A 71 -5.29 -7.71 -7.64
N LEU A 72 -5.98 -6.70 -8.18
CA LEU A 72 -6.99 -6.90 -9.23
C LEU A 72 -6.41 -6.94 -10.65
N PHE A 73 -5.35 -6.18 -10.93
CA PHE A 73 -4.85 -5.99 -12.29
C PHE A 73 -3.43 -6.53 -12.50
N GLU A 74 -2.48 -6.24 -11.61
CA GLU A 74 -1.09 -6.72 -11.79
C GLU A 74 -1.00 -8.23 -11.53
N TRP A 75 -1.67 -8.72 -10.48
CA TRP A 75 -1.73 -10.14 -10.14
C TRP A 75 -2.92 -10.86 -10.76
N LYS A 76 -3.61 -10.26 -11.75
CA LYS A 76 -4.80 -10.86 -12.36
C LYS A 76 -4.50 -12.25 -12.92
N ASP A 77 -3.37 -12.37 -13.61
CA ASP A 77 -2.94 -13.59 -14.32
C ASP A 77 -1.93 -14.44 -13.50
N TRP A 78 -1.70 -14.08 -12.24
CA TRP A 78 -0.92 -14.88 -11.30
C TRP A 78 -1.77 -15.98 -10.64
#